data_AF-A0ABD0QKU5-F1
#
_entry.id   AF-A0ABD0QKU5-F1
#
_cell.length_a   1.000
_cell.length_b   1.000
_cell.length_c   1.000
_cell.angle_alpha   90.00
_cell.angle_beta   90.00
_cell.angle_gamma   90.00
#
_symmetry.space_group_name_H-M   'P 1'
#
loop_
_entity.id
_entity.type
_entity.pdbx_description
1 polymer ?
#
loop_
_entity_poly.entity_id
_entity_poly.type
_entity_poly.pdbx_seq_one_letter_code
_entity_poly.pdbx_strand_id
1 'polypeptide(L)'
;MERIHQVSRTLEEYAICPDLHIDLSRLGRHDFDLENKFKPFRVEIVDSVEIYLNMLRGIFDFGAIKSLLTGPKQLKIRIDAMNG
;
A
#
# COMPACT_ATOMS: atom_id res chain seq x y z
N MET A 1 -2.62 -10.10 19.46
CA MET A 1 -3.91 -9.37 19.64
C MET A 1 -4.18 -8.94 21.08
N GLU A 2 -3.96 -9.79 22.10
CA GLU A 2 -4.38 -9.48 23.48
C GLU A 2 -3.86 -8.15 24.04
N ARG A 3 -2.60 -7.81 23.76
CA ARG A 3 -1.97 -6.59 24.26
C ARG A 3 -2.55 -5.31 23.64
N ILE A 4 -2.94 -5.34 22.37
CA ILE A 4 -3.65 -4.22 21.70
C ILE A 4 -5.03 -4.07 22.32
N HIS A 5 -5.76 -5.18 22.49
CA HIS A 5 -7.09 -5.18 23.10
C HIS A 5 -7.08 -4.72 24.56
N GLN A 6 -6.08 -5.11 25.36
CA GLN A 6 -5.94 -4.66 26.74
C GLN A 6 -5.68 -3.15 26.80
N VAL A 7 -4.73 -2.65 26.02
CA VAL A 7 -4.40 -1.21 25.97
C VAL A 7 -5.59 -0.40 25.47
N SER A 8 -6.32 -0.86 24.44
CA SER A 8 -7.47 -0.12 23.91
C SER A 8 -8.62 0.02 24.91
N ARG A 9 -8.68 -0.84 25.94
CA ARG A 9 -9.69 -0.76 27.00
C ARG A 9 -9.34 0.22 28.12
N THR A 10 -8.08 0.62 28.24
CA THR A 10 -7.58 1.45 29.35
C THR A 10 -6.81 2.67 28.89
N LEU A 11 -6.84 3.01 27.59
CA LEU A 11 -6.12 4.16 27.05
C LEU A 11 -6.81 5.46 27.47
N GLU A 12 -6.08 6.34 28.17
CA GLU A 12 -6.58 7.65 28.62
C GLU A 12 -6.12 8.80 27.72
N GLU A 13 -4.94 8.67 27.10
CA GLU A 13 -4.34 9.71 26.25
C GLU A 13 -3.53 9.12 25.08
N TYR A 14 -3.28 9.93 24.05
CA TYR A 14 -2.42 9.60 22.92
C TYR A 14 -1.67 10.84 22.41
N ALA A 15 -0.50 10.63 21.80
CA ALA A 15 0.29 11.70 21.18
C ALA A 15 -0.06 11.83 19.69
N ILE A 16 -0.18 13.07 19.20
CA ILE A 16 -0.47 13.38 17.79
C ILE A 16 0.28 14.64 17.36
N CYS A 17 0.68 14.70 16.09
CA CYS A 17 1.19 15.91 15.43
C CYS A 17 0.07 16.48 14.54
N PRO A 18 -0.73 17.44 15.03
CA PRO A 18 -1.94 17.91 14.33
C PRO A 18 -1.64 18.63 13.01
N ASP A 19 -0.44 19.21 12.90
CA ASP A 19 -0.03 19.97 11.72
C ASP A 19 0.62 19.12 10.63
N LEU A 20 0.86 17.83 10.89
CA LEU A 20 1.45 16.92 9.91
C LEU A 20 0.40 16.53 8.87
N HIS A 21 0.55 17.08 7.67
CA HIS A 21 -0.28 16.78 6.50
C HIS A 21 0.58 16.18 5.40
N ILE A 22 0.03 15.19 4.70
CA ILE A 22 0.72 14.55 3.57
C ILE A 22 -0.20 14.43 2.37
N ASP A 23 0.35 14.70 1.18
CA ASP A 23 -0.32 14.48 -0.10
C ASP A 23 -0.12 13.02 -0.56
N LEU A 24 -1.12 12.18 -0.33
CA LEU A 24 -1.11 10.76 -0.71
C LEU A 24 -1.04 10.52 -2.23
N SER A 25 -1.30 11.55 -3.06
CA SER A 25 -1.27 11.41 -4.51
C SER A 25 0.15 11.46 -5.11
N ARG A 26 1.15 11.85 -4.31
CA ARG A 26 2.53 12.04 -4.77
C ARG A 26 3.43 10.91 -4.29
N LEU A 27 3.80 10.03 -5.22
CA LEU A 27 4.82 8.99 -4.98
C LEU A 27 6.15 9.59 -4.51
N GLY A 28 6.89 8.80 -3.73
CA GLY A 28 8.23 9.15 -3.26
C GLY A 28 8.31 9.38 -1.75
N ARG A 29 9.46 9.93 -1.34
CA ARG A 29 9.79 10.15 0.08
C ARG A 29 9.43 11.54 0.52
N HIS A 30 8.78 11.62 1.67
CA HIS A 30 8.37 12.84 2.35
C HIS A 30 8.92 12.79 3.77
N ASP A 31 9.85 13.69 4.07
CA ASP A 31 10.50 13.78 5.38
C ASP A 31 9.89 14.94 6.18
N PHE A 32 9.56 14.68 7.45
CA PHE A 32 8.98 15.64 8.37
C PHE A 32 9.89 15.80 9.59
N ASP A 33 10.39 17.01 9.81
CA ASP A 33 11.13 17.35 11.01
C ASP A 33 10.14 17.61 12.17
N LEU A 34 10.24 16.80 13.22
CA LEU A 34 9.39 16.91 14.40
C LEU A 34 10.12 17.66 15.50
N GLU A 35 9.40 18.54 16.20
CA GLU A 35 9.95 19.30 17.32
C GLU A 35 10.57 18.36 18.38
N ASN A 36 11.77 18.70 18.86
CA ASN A 36 12.52 17.91 19.84
C ASN A 36 12.86 16.46 19.38
N LYS A 37 12.87 16.19 18.07
CA LYS A 37 13.36 14.92 17.51
C LYS A 37 14.59 15.14 16.63
N PHE A 38 15.63 14.35 16.88
CA PHE A 38 16.88 14.39 16.12
C PHE A 38 16.81 13.72 14.74
N LYS A 39 15.81 12.86 14.51
CA LYS A 39 15.63 12.14 13.25
C LYS A 39 14.30 12.53 12.61
N PRO A 40 14.27 12.78 11.30
CA PRO A 40 13.03 13.07 10.59
C PRO A 40 12.11 11.85 10.61
N PHE A 41 10.81 12.10 10.67
CA PHE A 41 9.78 11.11 10.39
C PHE A 41 9.61 11.02 8.86
N ARG A 42 9.82 9.84 8.28
CA ARG A 42 9.73 9.62 6.84
C ARG A 42 8.47 8.85 6.48
N VAL A 43 7.74 9.36 5.50
CA VAL A 43 6.69 8.63 4.80
C VAL A 43 7.12 8.38 3.35
N GLU A 44 7.10 7.12 2.92
CA GLU A 44 7.38 6.74 1.53
C GLU A 44 6.07 6.28 0.90
N ILE A 45 5.55 7.09 -0.02
CA ILE A 45 4.36 6.77 -0.80
C ILE A 45 4.82 5.94 -2.00
N VAL A 46 4.37 4.69 -2.03
CA VAL A 46 4.73 3.70 -3.05
C VAL A 46 3.56 3.44 -3.99
N ASP A 47 3.87 3.00 -5.21
CA ASP A 47 2.85 2.55 -6.15
C ASP A 47 2.09 1.35 -5.55
N SER A 48 0.75 1.38 -5.65
CA SER A 48 -0.11 0.38 -5.02
C SER A 48 -0.05 -0.99 -5.68
N VAL A 49 0.52 -1.09 -6.89
CA VAL A 49 0.53 -2.30 -7.71
C VAL A 49 1.94 -2.81 -7.98
N GLU A 50 2.94 -1.95 -8.13
CA GLU A 50 4.27 -2.28 -8.63
C GLU A 50 4.93 -3.47 -7.91
N ILE A 51 5.04 -3.40 -6.58
CA ILE A 51 5.71 -4.44 -5.77
C ILE A 51 4.96 -5.78 -5.90
N TYR A 52 3.63 -5.73 -5.81
CA TYR A 52 2.79 -6.91 -5.91
C TYR A 52 2.83 -7.53 -7.31
N LEU A 53 2.82 -6.70 -8.36
CA LEU A 53 2.94 -7.13 -9.75
C LEU A 53 4.30 -7.78 -10.03
N ASN A 54 5.38 -7.23 -9.47
CA ASN A 54 6.71 -7.82 -9.60
C ASN A 54 6.79 -9.18 -8.90
N MET A 55 6.15 -9.34 -7.76
CA MET A 55 5.99 -10.65 -7.12
C MET A 55 5.23 -11.63 -8.03
N LEU A 56 4.10 -11.21 -8.62
CA LEU A 56 3.32 -12.05 -9.53
C LEU A 56 4.11 -12.47 -10.78
N ARG A 57 4.92 -11.57 -11.35
CA ARG A 57 5.82 -11.88 -12.48
C ARG A 57 6.86 -12.94 -12.14
N GLY A 58 7.28 -13.03 -10.87
CA GLY A 58 8.18 -14.08 -10.39
C GLY A 58 7.50 -15.44 -10.19
N ILE A 59 6.17 -15.46 -10.04
CA ILE A 59 5.39 -16.67 -9.76
C ILE A 59 4.78 -17.26 -11.05
N PHE A 60 4.29 -16.42 -11.96
CA PHE A 60 3.54 -16.85 -13.14
C PHE A 60 4.23 -16.49 -14.46
N ASP A 61 4.03 -17.32 -15.49
CA ASP A 61 4.41 -16.99 -16.86
C ASP A 61 3.42 -16.00 -17.47
N PHE A 62 3.78 -14.71 -17.41
CA PHE A 62 2.97 -13.63 -17.98
C PHE A 62 2.89 -13.68 -19.50
N GLY A 63 3.86 -14.31 -20.18
CA GLY A 63 3.82 -14.51 -21.63
C GLY A 63 2.72 -15.50 -22.02
N ALA A 64 2.64 -16.62 -21.30
CA ALA A 64 1.58 -17.61 -21.47
C ALA A 64 0.19 -17.03 -21.13
N ILE A 65 0.07 -16.33 -19.99
CA ILE A 65 -1.19 -15.65 -19.60
C ILE A 65 -1.61 -14.65 -20.67
N LYS A 66 -0.70 -13.81 -21.15
CA LYS A 66 -0.99 -12.85 -22.23
C LYS A 66 -1.47 -13.56 -23.49
N SER A 67 -0.82 -14.67 -23.87
CA SER A 67 -1.18 -15.45 -25.06
C SER A 67 -2.56 -16.11 -24.93
N LEU A 68 -2.94 -16.55 -23.73
CA LEU A 68 -4.26 -17.12 -23.44
C LEU A 68 -5.38 -16.07 -23.52
N LEU A 69 -5.10 -14.86 -23.06
CA LEU A 69 -6.08 -13.78 -22.93
C LEU A 69 -6.15 -12.85 -24.15
N THR A 70 -5.36 -13.08 -25.19
CA THR A 70 -5.32 -12.23 -26.39
C THR A 70 -5.40 -13.04 -27.68
N GLY A 71 -5.77 -12.37 -28.79
CA GLY A 71 -5.82 -12.97 -30.12
C GLY A 71 -7.16 -13.62 -30.49
N PRO A 72 -7.25 -14.26 -31.68
CA PRO A 72 -8.54 -14.70 -32.26
C PRO A 72 -9.27 -15.78 -31.45
N LYS A 73 -8.53 -16.56 -30.63
CA LYS A 73 -9.07 -17.64 -29.77
C LYS A 73 -8.91 -17.32 -28.29
N GLN A 74 -8.88 -16.04 -27.92
CA GLN A 74 -8.71 -15.63 -26.53
C GLN A 74 -9.78 -16.24 -25.60
N LEU A 75 -9.36 -16.63 -24.40
CA LEU A 75 -10.26 -17.02 -23.34
C LEU A 75 -11.09 -15.80 -22.89
N LYS A 76 -12.41 -15.94 -22.89
CA LYS A 76 -13.32 -14.89 -22.42
C LYS A 76 -13.42 -14.94 -20.89
N ILE A 77 -13.13 -13.83 -20.24
CA ILE A 77 -13.19 -13.70 -18.78
C ILE A 77 -14.03 -12.50 -18.36
N ARG A 78 -14.62 -12.59 -17.17
CA ARG A 78 -15.25 -11.47 -16.46
C ARG A 78 -14.59 -11.38 -15.09
N ILE A 79 -13.97 -10.23 -14.80
CA ILE A 79 -13.41 -9.91 -13.49
C ILE A 79 -14.24 -8.77 -12.93
N ASP A 80 -14.85 -8.99 -11.77
CA ASP A 80 -15.67 -7.99 -11.07
C ASP A 80 -14.98 -7.67 -9.74
N ALA A 81 -14.44 -6.46 -9.62
CA ALA A 81 -13.69 -6.01 -8.43
C ALA A 81 -14.58 -5.40 -7.34
N MET A 82 -15.90 -5.33 -7.56
CA MET A 82 -16.87 -4.86 -6.57
C MET A 82 -16.58 -3.48 -5.94
N ASN A 83 -15.97 -2.55 -6.69
CA ASN A 83 -15.64 -1.18 -6.25
C ASN A 83 -14.72 -1.10 -5.02
N GLY A 84 -13.77 -2.03 -4.90
CA GLY A 84 -12.66 -1.92 -3.96
C GLY A 84 -11.64 -0.84 -4.31
#